data_AF-A0A7K1GDJ3-F1
#
_entry.id   AF-A0A7K1GDJ3-F1
#
_cell.length_a   1.000
_cell.length_b   1.000
_cell.length_c   1.000
_cell.angle_alpha   90.00
_cell.angle_beta   90.00
_cell.angle_gamma   90.00
#
_symmetry.space_group_name_H-M   'P 1'
#
loop_
_entity.id
_entity.type
_entity.pdbx_description
1 polymer ?
#
loop_
_entity_poly.entity_id
_entity_poly.type
_entity_poly.pdbx_seq_one_letter_code
_entity_poly.pdbx_strand_id
1 'polypeptide(L)'
;MNNIFIALSTHHVKYCEKIAQQQKKATNILITSRDFEVDKTIFDRLIYLKSKAYNQSDSTVSKIKTIIKKASVYKDVVAQLRDLRNKAQLRVYFSSLEDMLSNHMLFYFSRNIEGVVIEDGVLNYYMHTLEEVSQFNFLVKRLIALAYGIKIKPYIGHTSGIDYDKVKYQLVRQPNFAIKPEKSRQLPQEKRKLTELSNNNLIVGQEPYGNMFGSDVYISKLKKLLTQVIGSDNYSATHKIYYKPHRHGPRLDFEALKRDFKNHNLIYVDDETSMEDLYFDELKCRNIYTFDSSAVFSIYSEAPLQLKEQINITVMPFYKSVLNPLFKKLNFTIIENDL
;
A
#
# COMPACT_ATOMS: atom_id res chain seq x y z
N MET A 1 24.07 8.24 15.64
CA MET A 1 22.61 8.30 15.41
C MET A 1 22.03 6.90 15.60
N ASN A 2 20.87 6.76 16.23
CA ASN A 2 20.16 5.48 16.34
C ASN A 2 18.90 5.52 15.48
N ASN A 3 18.70 4.50 14.67
CA ASN A 3 17.56 4.37 13.77
C ASN A 3 16.70 3.19 14.20
N ILE A 4 15.41 3.43 14.37
CA ILE A 4 14.41 2.40 14.65
C ILE A 4 13.51 2.29 13.42
N PHE A 5 13.55 1.14 12.76
CA PHE A 5 12.72 0.81 11.60
C PHE A 5 11.53 -0.05 12.05
N ILE A 6 10.32 0.36 11.72
CA ILE A 6 9.09 -0.40 11.98
C ILE A 6 8.58 -0.94 10.64
N ALA A 7 8.74 -2.25 10.40
CA ALA A 7 8.31 -2.91 9.17
C ALA A 7 7.26 -3.98 9.47
N LEU A 8 6.00 -3.69 9.11
CA LEU A 8 4.85 -4.58 9.38
C LEU A 8 4.39 -5.40 8.17
N SER A 9 5.09 -5.30 7.04
CA SER A 9 4.85 -6.07 5.80
C SER A 9 6.18 -6.41 5.12
N THR A 10 6.18 -7.41 4.24
CA THR A 10 7.37 -7.80 3.45
C THR A 10 7.92 -6.65 2.62
N HIS A 11 7.06 -5.82 2.02
CA HIS A 11 7.50 -4.65 1.26
C HIS A 11 8.16 -3.59 2.15
N HIS A 12 7.63 -3.36 3.36
CA HIS A 12 8.26 -2.45 4.31
C HIS A 12 9.63 -2.94 4.77
N VAL A 13 9.83 -4.26 4.93
CA VAL A 13 11.16 -4.82 5.26
C VAL A 13 12.17 -4.46 4.17
N LYS A 14 11.84 -4.74 2.90
CA LYS A 14 12.69 -4.41 1.75
C LYS A 14 13.03 -2.92 1.68
N TYR A 15 12.08 -2.04 1.99
CA TYR A 15 12.35 -0.60 2.06
C TYR A 15 13.29 -0.24 3.21
N CYS A 16 13.06 -0.79 4.40
CA CYS A 16 13.92 -0.56 5.56
C CYS A 16 15.36 -1.02 5.31
N GLU A 17 15.55 -2.18 4.68
CA GLU A 17 16.86 -2.71 4.30
C GLU A 17 17.62 -1.73 3.38
N LYS A 18 16.98 -1.30 2.30
CA LYS A 18 17.58 -0.33 1.35
C LYS A 18 17.94 1.00 2.03
N ILE A 19 17.09 1.49 2.92
CA ILE A 19 17.35 2.73 3.66
C ILE A 19 18.50 2.55 4.66
N ALA A 20 18.53 1.43 5.39
CA ALA A 20 19.55 1.12 6.39
C ALA A 20 20.93 0.88 5.75
N GLN A 21 21.00 0.25 4.57
CA GLN A 21 22.24 0.07 3.80
C GLN A 21 22.93 1.40 3.45
N GLN A 22 22.17 2.48 3.26
CA GLN A 22 22.70 3.82 3.01
C GLN A 22 23.18 4.52 4.30
N GLN A 23 22.90 3.95 5.48
CA GLN A 23 23.16 4.53 6.80
C GLN A 23 24.11 3.68 7.64
N LYS A 24 25.22 3.21 7.04
CA LYS A 24 26.19 2.29 7.67
C LYS A 24 26.88 2.82 8.94
N LYS A 25 26.84 4.13 9.19
CA LYS A 25 27.45 4.77 10.38
C LYS A 25 26.46 4.93 11.55
N ALA A 26 25.21 4.53 11.38
CA ALA A 26 24.17 4.60 12.41
C ALA A 26 23.92 3.21 13.00
N THR A 27 23.46 3.17 14.25
CA THR A 27 22.94 1.93 14.84
C THR A 27 21.53 1.69 14.32
N ASN A 28 21.34 0.65 13.52
CA ASN A 28 20.11 0.32 12.83
C ASN A 28 19.38 -0.83 13.53
N ILE A 29 18.15 -0.57 13.95
CA ILE A 29 17.31 -1.51 14.70
C ILE A 29 16.03 -1.75 13.91
N LEU A 30 15.74 -3.00 13.54
CA LEU A 30 14.50 -3.36 12.85
C LEU A 30 13.52 -4.03 13.80
N ILE A 31 12.27 -3.59 13.73
CA ILE A 31 11.12 -4.21 14.39
C ILE A 31 10.24 -4.80 13.30
N THR A 32 10.06 -6.12 13.30
CA THR A 32 9.32 -6.80 12.23
C THR A 32 8.75 -8.17 12.62
N SER A 33 7.94 -8.80 11.77
CA SER A 33 7.44 -10.17 12.00
C SER A 33 8.54 -11.21 11.82
N ARG A 34 8.49 -12.33 12.56
CA ARG A 34 9.35 -13.49 12.29
C ARG A 34 9.08 -14.15 10.94
N ASP A 35 7.90 -13.90 10.38
CA ASP A 35 7.45 -14.53 9.13
C ASP A 35 8.04 -13.85 7.88
N PHE A 36 8.72 -12.71 8.03
CA PHE A 36 9.34 -12.01 6.91
C PHE A 36 10.82 -12.34 6.83
N GLU A 37 11.30 -12.54 5.61
CA GLU A 37 12.72 -12.67 5.32
C GLU A 37 13.41 -11.32 5.56
N VAL A 38 14.56 -11.35 6.25
CA VAL A 38 15.33 -10.16 6.62
C VAL A 38 16.82 -10.47 6.41
N ASP A 39 17.53 -9.60 5.71
CA ASP A 39 18.98 -9.58 5.70
C ASP A 39 19.51 -9.05 7.03
N LYS A 40 19.91 -10.00 7.89
CA LYS A 40 20.38 -9.72 9.25
C LYS A 40 21.71 -8.97 9.28
N THR A 41 22.45 -8.92 8.19
CA THR A 41 23.76 -8.23 8.13
C THR A 41 23.62 -6.71 8.11
N ILE A 42 22.42 -6.20 7.82
CA ILE A 42 22.13 -4.76 7.69
C ILE A 42 21.82 -4.11 9.05
N PHE A 43 21.33 -4.89 10.01
CA PHE A 43 20.80 -4.38 11.27
C PHE A 43 21.62 -4.84 12.46
N ASP A 44 22.01 -3.90 13.32
CA ASP A 44 22.70 -4.20 14.59
C ASP A 44 21.79 -4.93 15.58
N ARG A 45 20.47 -4.74 15.46
CA ARG A 45 19.49 -5.37 16.33
C ARG A 45 18.18 -5.66 15.61
N LEU A 46 17.68 -6.89 15.77
CA LEU A 46 16.38 -7.32 15.28
C LEU A 46 15.44 -7.59 16.45
N ILE A 47 14.26 -6.97 16.44
CA ILE A 47 13.19 -7.20 17.41
C ILE A 47 12.02 -7.81 16.67
N TYR A 48 11.79 -9.09 16.94
CA TYR A 48 10.72 -9.82 16.27
C TYR A 48 9.40 -9.74 17.04
N LEU A 49 8.32 -9.45 16.32
CA LEU A 49 6.95 -9.57 16.78
C LEU A 49 6.59 -11.06 16.89
N LYS A 50 6.13 -11.51 18.06
CA LYS A 50 5.80 -12.93 18.33
C LYS A 50 4.52 -13.43 17.62
N SER A 51 3.95 -12.66 16.69
CA SER A 51 2.74 -13.06 15.96
C SER A 51 2.55 -12.36 14.63
N LYS A 52 1.91 -13.06 13.68
CA LYS A 52 1.41 -12.53 12.40
C LYS A 52 0.81 -11.12 12.57
N ALA A 53 1.40 -10.14 11.88
CA ALA A 53 0.95 -8.74 11.90
C ALA A 53 -0.33 -8.52 11.07
N TYR A 54 -0.70 -9.49 10.23
CA TYR A 54 -1.89 -9.51 9.39
C TYR A 54 -2.94 -10.49 9.94
N ASN A 55 -4.11 -9.97 10.28
CA ASN A 55 -5.34 -10.73 10.43
C ASN A 55 -6.48 -9.82 9.93
N GLN A 56 -6.91 -10.01 8.68
CA GLN A 56 -8.26 -9.61 8.29
C GLN A 56 -9.21 -10.52 9.08
N SER A 57 -10.21 -9.93 9.76
CA SER A 57 -11.05 -10.68 10.67
C SER A 57 -12.51 -10.27 10.54
N ASP A 58 -13.37 -11.26 10.28
CA ASP A 58 -14.77 -11.05 9.89
C ASP A 58 -15.71 -10.74 11.07
N SER A 59 -15.24 -10.76 12.32
CA SER A 59 -16.07 -10.49 13.51
C SER A 59 -15.49 -9.44 14.46
N THR A 60 -16.34 -8.68 15.14
CA THR A 60 -15.92 -7.65 16.12
C THR A 60 -15.06 -8.22 17.25
N VAL A 61 -15.38 -9.44 17.72
CA VAL A 61 -14.61 -10.14 18.76
C VAL A 61 -13.20 -10.47 18.31
N SER A 62 -13.03 -10.94 17.07
CA SER A 62 -11.71 -11.27 16.51
C SER A 62 -10.87 -10.01 16.26
N LYS A 63 -11.49 -8.88 15.88
CA LYS A 63 -10.83 -7.56 15.81
C LYS A 63 -10.26 -7.15 17.18
N ILE A 64 -11.06 -7.23 18.23
CA ILE A 64 -10.62 -6.91 19.60
C ILE A 64 -9.48 -7.82 20.06
N LYS A 65 -9.60 -9.15 19.87
CA LYS A 65 -8.52 -10.11 20.18
C LYS A 65 -7.22 -9.74 19.47
N THR A 66 -7.31 -9.32 18.21
CA THR A 66 -6.15 -8.88 17.42
C THR A 66 -5.53 -7.61 18.00
N ILE A 67 -6.33 -6.62 18.41
CA ILE A 67 -5.85 -5.39 19.07
C ILE A 67 -5.13 -5.72 20.39
N ILE A 68 -5.73 -6.56 21.25
CA ILE A 68 -5.12 -7.00 22.52
C ILE A 68 -3.78 -7.68 22.28
N LYS A 69 -3.73 -8.60 21.31
CA LYS A 69 -2.50 -9.32 20.96
C LYS A 69 -1.41 -8.36 20.49
N LYS A 70 -1.75 -7.41 19.60
CA LYS A 70 -0.82 -6.37 19.12
C LYS A 70 -0.31 -5.50 20.27
N ALA A 71 -1.19 -5.03 21.15
CA ALA A 71 -0.81 -4.22 22.32
C ALA A 71 0.15 -4.97 23.26
N SER A 72 -0.12 -6.24 23.53
CA SER A 72 0.78 -7.09 24.33
C SER A 72 2.16 -7.23 23.70
N VAL A 73 2.23 -7.55 22.41
CA VAL A 73 3.50 -7.69 21.69
C VAL A 73 4.27 -6.37 21.66
N TYR A 74 3.59 -5.25 21.42
CA TYR A 74 4.23 -3.94 21.37
C TYR A 74 4.74 -3.47 22.74
N LYS A 75 4.13 -3.91 23.86
CA LYS A 75 4.67 -3.65 25.20
C LYS A 75 6.06 -4.28 25.35
N ASP A 76 6.23 -5.51 24.90
CA ASP A 76 7.52 -6.20 24.91
C ASP A 76 8.55 -5.51 24.01
N VAL A 77 8.12 -5.00 22.85
CA VAL A 77 8.99 -4.21 21.94
C VAL A 77 9.46 -2.93 22.62
N VAL A 78 8.54 -2.15 23.20
CA VAL A 78 8.88 -0.90 23.90
C VAL A 78 9.80 -1.17 25.09
N ALA A 79 9.57 -2.26 25.83
CA ALA A 79 10.44 -2.68 26.93
C ALA A 79 11.86 -2.99 26.46
N GLN A 80 12.02 -3.61 25.29
CA GLN A 80 13.32 -3.93 24.69
C GLN A 80 14.08 -2.70 24.20
N LEU A 81 13.39 -1.64 23.79
CA LEU A 81 14.01 -0.40 23.29
C LEU A 81 14.37 0.60 24.42
N ARG A 82 14.05 0.29 25.68
CA ARG A 82 14.10 1.24 26.81
C ARG A 82 15.44 1.94 26.98
N ASP A 83 16.54 1.28 26.67
CA ASP A 83 17.91 1.81 26.71
C ASP A 83 18.15 2.99 25.74
N LEU A 84 17.32 3.11 24.70
CA LEU A 84 17.42 4.15 23.68
C LEU A 84 16.67 5.44 24.03
N ARG A 85 15.81 5.40 25.06
CA ARG A 85 14.86 6.47 25.38
C ARG A 85 15.52 7.84 25.57
N ASN A 86 16.70 7.84 26.18
CA ASN A 86 17.44 9.04 26.56
C ASN A 86 18.58 9.38 25.58
N LYS A 87 18.68 8.70 24.44
CA LYS A 87 19.72 9.00 23.45
C LYS A 87 19.48 10.39 22.83
N ALA A 88 20.58 11.09 22.55
CA ALA A 88 20.53 12.46 22.02
C ALA A 88 19.97 12.54 20.58
N GLN A 89 20.16 11.49 19.78
CA GLN A 89 19.69 11.44 18.39
C GLN A 89 19.02 10.09 18.12
N LEU A 90 17.70 10.11 17.98
CA LEU A 90 16.88 8.95 17.71
C LEU A 90 15.95 9.26 16.53
N ARG A 91 15.95 8.38 15.53
CA ARG A 91 15.05 8.49 14.38
C ARG A 91 14.19 7.24 14.27
N VAL A 92 12.88 7.42 14.11
CA VAL A 92 11.94 6.34 13.83
C VAL A 92 11.47 6.41 12.38
N TYR A 93 11.56 5.27 11.71
CA TYR A 93 11.05 5.05 10.35
C TYR A 93 9.77 4.23 10.45
N PHE A 94 8.65 4.76 9.95
CA PHE A 94 7.33 4.15 10.10
C PHE A 94 6.41 4.49 8.93
N SER A 95 5.33 3.74 8.73
CA SER A 95 4.43 3.92 7.57
C SER A 95 3.14 4.69 7.89
N SER A 96 2.62 4.54 9.11
CA SER A 96 1.35 5.16 9.53
C SER A 96 1.28 5.42 11.04
N LEU A 97 0.65 6.53 11.44
CA LEU A 97 0.30 6.86 12.83
C LEU A 97 -0.97 6.17 13.32
N GLU A 98 -1.69 5.47 12.46
CA GLU A 98 -2.76 4.62 12.92
C GLU A 98 -2.20 3.47 13.75
N ASP A 99 -1.04 2.91 13.41
CA ASP A 99 -0.44 1.82 14.20
C ASP A 99 -0.03 2.30 15.61
N MET A 100 -0.32 1.46 16.61
CA MET A 100 -0.12 1.81 18.03
C MET A 100 1.34 2.04 18.36
N LEU A 101 2.24 1.23 17.78
CA LEU A 101 3.67 1.32 18.05
C LEU A 101 4.23 2.59 17.42
N SER A 102 3.97 2.82 16.13
CA SER A 102 4.43 4.03 15.43
C SER A 102 3.99 5.31 16.12
N ASN A 103 2.69 5.38 16.49
CA ASN A 103 2.13 6.52 17.23
C ASN A 103 2.81 6.71 18.60
N HIS A 104 2.94 5.62 19.37
CA HIS A 104 3.60 5.67 20.67
C HIS A 104 5.05 6.13 20.57
N MET A 105 5.78 5.59 19.59
CA MET A 105 7.19 5.94 19.34
C MET A 105 7.34 7.43 19.05
N LEU A 106 6.59 7.96 18.08
CA LEU A 106 6.70 9.37 17.68
C LEU A 106 6.33 10.35 18.80
N PHE A 107 5.28 10.05 19.59
CA PHE A 107 4.73 11.01 20.53
C PHE A 107 5.22 10.86 21.97
N TYR A 108 5.50 9.63 22.44
CA TYR A 108 5.70 9.37 23.87
C TYR A 108 7.01 8.69 24.24
N PHE A 109 7.68 8.03 23.28
CA PHE A 109 8.87 7.25 23.59
C PHE A 109 10.04 8.13 24.04
N SER A 110 10.51 9.05 23.19
CA SER A 110 11.61 9.97 23.48
C SER A 110 11.27 11.42 23.12
N ARG A 111 11.84 12.38 23.86
CA ARG A 111 11.75 13.81 23.53
C ARG A 111 12.58 14.18 22.29
N ASN A 112 13.66 13.44 22.04
CA ASN A 112 14.62 13.69 20.96
C ASN A 112 14.31 12.88 19.68
N ILE A 113 13.09 12.34 19.57
CA ILE A 113 12.73 11.49 18.43
C ILE A 113 12.38 12.32 17.20
N GLU A 114 13.00 11.97 16.08
CA GLU A 114 12.62 12.43 14.75
C GLU A 114 11.89 11.31 14.01
N GLY A 115 10.88 11.67 13.22
CA GLY A 115 10.17 10.74 12.36
C GLY A 115 10.62 10.83 10.91
N VAL A 116 10.66 9.70 10.22
CA VAL A 116 10.68 9.61 8.76
C VAL A 116 9.59 8.66 8.34
N VAL A 117 8.71 9.12 7.45
CA VAL A 117 7.64 8.28 6.93
C VAL A 117 8.19 7.42 5.78
N ILE A 118 7.87 6.14 5.77
CA ILE A 118 8.10 5.24 4.64
C ILE A 118 6.75 5.02 3.95
N GLU A 119 6.74 5.00 2.61
CA GLU A 119 5.52 4.78 1.83
C GLU A 119 4.73 3.52 2.25
N ASP A 120 3.41 3.68 2.41
CA ASP A 120 2.43 2.61 2.66
C ASP A 120 1.44 2.53 1.49
N GLY A 121 1.88 1.92 0.38
CA GLY A 121 1.11 1.87 -0.86
C GLY A 121 0.70 3.27 -1.34
N VAL A 122 -0.61 3.49 -1.52
CA VAL A 122 -1.16 4.76 -2.00
C VAL A 122 -1.48 5.77 -0.89
N LEU A 123 -1.37 5.40 0.40
CA LEU A 123 -1.74 6.25 1.54
C LEU A 123 -1.06 7.62 1.52
N ASN A 124 0.18 7.70 1.02
CA ASN A 124 0.97 8.92 0.97
C ASN A 124 0.54 9.92 -0.14
N TYR A 125 -0.47 9.57 -0.94
CA TYR A 125 -0.79 10.24 -2.20
C TYR A 125 -2.23 10.77 -2.29
N TYR A 126 -3.05 10.54 -1.27
CA TYR A 126 -4.38 11.12 -1.13
C TYR A 126 -4.59 11.59 0.31
N MET A 127 -5.56 12.48 0.54
CA MET A 127 -5.84 12.97 1.88
C MET A 127 -6.56 11.88 2.69
N HIS A 128 -5.91 11.45 3.77
CA HIS A 128 -6.48 10.55 4.76
C HIS A 128 -6.13 11.05 6.17
N THR A 129 -7.13 11.38 6.96
CA THR A 129 -7.00 11.89 8.33
C THR A 129 -7.68 10.95 9.32
N LEU A 130 -7.76 11.36 10.59
CA LEU A 130 -8.45 10.60 11.62
C LEU A 130 -9.99 10.62 11.44
N GLU A 131 -10.54 11.60 10.70
CA GLU A 131 -11.99 11.68 10.44
C GLU A 131 -12.48 10.52 9.56
N GLU A 132 -11.62 10.02 8.67
CA GLU A 132 -11.85 8.86 7.82
C GLU A 132 -11.63 7.54 8.57
N VAL A 133 -11.07 7.58 9.78
CA VAL A 133 -10.88 6.40 10.64
C VAL A 133 -12.09 6.23 11.55
N SER A 134 -12.53 4.98 11.72
CA SER A 134 -13.59 4.68 12.69
C SER A 134 -13.22 5.13 14.11
N GLN A 135 -13.91 6.16 14.60
CA GLN A 135 -13.68 6.75 15.92
C GLN A 135 -13.83 5.73 17.04
N PHE A 136 -14.83 4.84 16.94
CA PHE A 136 -15.04 3.75 17.90
C PHE A 136 -13.85 2.79 17.92
N ASN A 137 -13.38 2.34 16.76
CA ASN A 137 -12.23 1.43 16.68
C ASN A 137 -10.96 2.10 17.23
N PHE A 138 -10.77 3.39 16.95
CA PHE A 138 -9.65 4.15 17.48
C PHE A 138 -9.72 4.28 19.01
N LEU A 139 -10.90 4.54 19.57
CA LEU A 139 -11.12 4.62 21.01
C LEU A 139 -10.82 3.28 21.70
N VAL A 140 -11.38 2.18 21.19
CA VAL A 140 -11.14 0.83 21.72
C VAL A 140 -9.65 0.50 21.68
N LYS A 141 -8.99 0.78 20.55
CA LYS A 141 -7.55 0.61 20.37
C LYS A 141 -6.75 1.39 21.41
N ARG A 142 -7.11 2.66 21.66
CA ARG A 142 -6.46 3.52 22.65
C ARG A 142 -6.61 3.00 24.07
N LEU A 143 -7.81 2.55 24.46
CA LEU A 143 -8.06 2.01 25.80
C LEU A 143 -7.25 0.72 26.05
N ILE A 144 -7.28 -0.21 25.08
CA ILE A 144 -6.53 -1.46 25.18
C ILE A 144 -5.02 -1.16 25.22
N ALA A 145 -4.51 -0.33 24.32
CA ALA A 145 -3.10 0.04 24.31
C ALA A 145 -2.64 0.63 25.65
N LEU A 146 -3.46 1.51 26.24
CA LEU A 146 -3.17 2.12 27.54
C LEU A 146 -3.02 1.08 28.66
N ALA A 147 -3.87 0.06 28.70
CA ALA A 147 -3.78 -1.04 29.68
C ALA A 147 -2.46 -1.83 29.57
N TYR A 148 -1.82 -1.82 28.40
CA TYR A 148 -0.50 -2.42 28.17
C TYR A 148 0.66 -1.41 28.32
N GLY A 149 0.39 -0.19 28.79
CA GLY A 149 1.40 0.88 28.96
C GLY A 149 1.76 1.59 27.66
N ILE A 150 1.04 1.34 26.56
CA ILE A 150 1.25 1.97 25.26
C ILE A 150 0.28 3.13 25.12
N LYS A 151 0.80 4.35 25.23
CA LYS A 151 0.02 5.57 25.00
C LYS A 151 -0.15 5.83 23.50
N ILE A 152 -1.39 6.10 23.07
CA ILE A 152 -1.74 6.52 21.72
C ILE A 152 -2.28 7.95 21.80
N LYS A 153 -1.71 8.85 21.00
CA LYS A 153 -2.14 10.24 20.88
C LYS A 153 -3.13 10.33 19.71
N PRO A 154 -4.34 10.86 19.92
CA PRO A 154 -5.15 11.38 18.82
C PRO A 154 -4.35 12.42 18.04
N TYR A 155 -4.38 12.33 16.72
CA TYR A 155 -3.59 13.20 15.85
C TYR A 155 -4.53 14.07 15.00
N ILE A 156 -4.09 15.31 14.76
CA ILE A 156 -4.66 16.23 13.78
C ILE A 156 -3.74 16.22 12.55
N GLY A 157 -4.31 16.18 11.35
CA GLY A 157 -3.56 16.05 10.09
C GLY A 157 -3.53 14.62 9.54
N HIS A 158 -2.64 14.40 8.59
CA HIS A 158 -2.58 13.19 7.80
C HIS A 158 -2.17 11.95 8.60
N THR A 159 -2.83 10.82 8.34
CA THR A 159 -2.60 9.51 8.99
C THR A 159 -1.15 9.04 8.87
N SER A 160 -0.45 9.33 7.78
CA SER A 160 0.97 8.95 7.66
C SER A 160 1.86 9.68 8.68
N GLY A 161 1.38 10.78 9.27
CA GLY A 161 2.12 11.62 10.21
C GLY A 161 3.01 12.67 9.57
N ILE A 162 3.01 12.79 8.24
CA ILE A 162 3.88 13.72 7.52
C ILE A 162 3.70 15.19 7.94
N ASP A 163 2.52 15.57 8.43
CA ASP A 163 2.22 16.93 8.85
C ASP A 163 2.90 17.35 10.16
N TYR A 164 3.44 16.41 10.94
CA TYR A 164 4.04 16.71 12.24
C TYR A 164 5.45 17.29 12.11
N ASP A 165 5.78 18.30 12.91
CA ASP A 165 7.12 18.93 12.94
C ASP A 165 8.25 17.97 13.29
N LYS A 166 7.95 16.98 14.14
CA LYS A 166 8.90 15.91 14.48
C LYS A 166 9.23 15.02 13.28
N VAL A 167 8.31 14.89 12.33
CA VAL A 167 8.57 14.16 11.09
C VAL A 167 9.36 15.06 10.17
N LYS A 168 10.54 14.63 9.72
CA LYS A 168 11.43 15.45 8.90
C LYS A 168 11.06 15.38 7.42
N TYR A 169 10.78 14.18 6.92
CA TYR A 169 10.42 13.92 5.53
C TYR A 169 9.70 12.58 5.40
N GLN A 170 9.11 12.34 4.23
CA GLN A 170 8.66 11.03 3.78
C GLN A 170 9.53 10.50 2.64
N LEU A 171 9.73 9.19 2.60
CA LEU A 171 10.39 8.46 1.53
C LEU A 171 9.32 7.74 0.72
N VAL A 172 9.14 8.18 -0.52
CA VAL A 172 8.06 7.73 -1.40
C VAL A 172 8.57 7.48 -2.81
N ARG A 173 7.93 6.57 -3.55
CA ARG A 173 8.30 6.21 -4.93
C ARG A 173 8.10 7.36 -5.91
N GLN A 174 7.13 8.25 -5.67
CA GLN A 174 6.85 9.41 -6.52
C GLN A 174 6.70 10.72 -5.70
N PRO A 175 7.80 11.36 -5.29
CA PRO A 175 7.77 12.53 -4.39
C PRO A 175 6.87 13.68 -4.87
N ASN A 176 6.85 13.95 -6.17
CA ASN A 176 6.10 15.07 -6.76
C ASN A 176 4.58 14.89 -6.68
N PHE A 177 4.09 13.65 -6.52
CA PHE A 177 2.66 13.36 -6.46
C PHE A 177 2.14 13.14 -5.03
N ALA A 178 3.02 13.06 -4.04
CA ALA A 178 2.63 12.88 -2.65
C ALA A 178 1.83 14.08 -2.13
N ILE A 179 1.12 13.91 -1.00
CA ILE A 179 0.33 14.98 -0.39
C ILE A 179 1.14 16.18 0.10
N LYS A 180 2.44 15.97 0.36
CA LYS A 180 3.41 16.97 0.83
C LYS A 180 4.69 16.89 0.00
N PRO A 181 4.69 17.26 -1.29
CA PRO A 181 5.84 17.11 -2.18
C PRO A 181 7.11 17.78 -1.63
N GLU A 182 6.97 18.94 -1.00
CA GLU A 182 8.05 19.73 -0.38
C GLU A 182 8.75 18.99 0.77
N LYS A 183 8.05 18.04 1.39
CA LYS A 183 8.52 17.21 2.50
C LYS A 183 8.82 15.77 2.06
N SER A 184 8.85 15.53 0.74
CA SER A 184 8.97 14.20 0.16
C SER A 184 10.32 14.01 -0.51
N ARG A 185 10.90 12.82 -0.36
CA ARG A 185 12.16 12.41 -0.97
C ARG A 185 11.97 11.08 -1.67
N GLN A 186 12.76 10.86 -2.71
CA GLN A 186 12.71 9.62 -3.48
C GLN A 186 13.12 8.45 -2.59
N LEU A 187 12.23 7.45 -2.49
CA LEU A 187 12.54 6.18 -1.87
C LEU A 187 13.63 5.46 -2.69
N PRO A 188 14.71 4.96 -2.06
CA PRO A 188 15.72 4.18 -2.76
C PRO A 188 15.12 2.88 -3.30
N GLN A 189 14.93 2.81 -4.61
CA GLN A 189 14.39 1.63 -5.28
C GLN A 189 15.03 1.46 -6.66
N GLU A 190 15.30 0.21 -7.02
CA GLU A 190 15.66 -0.17 -8.37
C GLU A 190 14.39 -0.20 -9.22
N LYS A 191 14.40 0.50 -10.35
CA LYS A 191 13.32 0.39 -11.33
C LYS A 191 13.31 -1.02 -11.90
N ARG A 192 12.13 -1.54 -12.21
CA ARG A 192 12.01 -2.85 -12.85
C ARG A 192 12.65 -2.78 -14.24
N LYS A 193 13.32 -3.86 -14.64
CA LYS A 193 13.88 -3.98 -15.99
C LYS A 193 12.74 -4.28 -16.95
N LEU A 194 12.37 -3.29 -17.75
CA LEU A 194 11.37 -3.41 -18.80
C LEU A 194 11.89 -2.70 -20.05
N THR A 195 12.01 -3.43 -21.15
CA THR A 195 12.56 -2.91 -22.41
C THR A 195 11.48 -2.57 -23.42
N GLU A 196 10.35 -3.28 -23.38
CA GLU A 196 9.25 -3.12 -24.33
C GLU A 196 7.89 -3.43 -23.67
N LEU A 197 6.82 -2.92 -24.29
CA LEU A 197 5.44 -3.17 -23.90
C LEU A 197 4.75 -3.98 -25.00
N SER A 198 3.96 -4.97 -24.59
CA SER A 198 3.11 -5.73 -25.51
C SER A 198 1.85 -4.94 -25.86
N ASN A 199 1.34 -5.10 -27.08
CA ASN A 199 0.07 -4.50 -27.50
C ASN A 199 -1.15 -5.30 -26.98
N ASN A 200 -1.05 -5.84 -25.77
CA ASN A 200 -2.13 -6.56 -25.10
C ASN A 200 -2.86 -5.65 -24.12
N ASN A 201 -4.06 -6.06 -23.73
CA ASN A 201 -4.84 -5.35 -22.72
C ASN A 201 -4.81 -6.13 -21.40
N LEU A 202 -4.66 -5.42 -20.29
CA LEU A 202 -4.81 -5.96 -18.95
C LEU A 202 -6.04 -5.35 -18.29
N ILE A 203 -6.94 -6.19 -17.78
CA ILE A 203 -8.07 -5.80 -16.95
C ILE A 203 -7.77 -6.24 -15.52
N VAL A 204 -7.69 -5.30 -14.59
CA VAL A 204 -7.45 -5.56 -13.16
C VAL A 204 -8.77 -5.51 -12.41
N GLY A 205 -9.24 -6.68 -11.96
CA GLY A 205 -10.49 -6.86 -11.23
C GLY A 205 -10.49 -6.22 -9.84
N GLN A 206 -11.70 -5.94 -9.34
CA GLN A 206 -11.97 -5.43 -7.98
C GLN A 206 -13.21 -6.13 -7.40
N GLU A 207 -13.24 -7.45 -7.49
CA GLU A 207 -14.35 -8.29 -7.07
C GLU A 207 -14.79 -8.10 -5.60
N PRO A 208 -13.96 -7.65 -4.63
CA PRO A 208 -14.45 -7.27 -3.30
C PRO A 208 -15.60 -6.25 -3.31
N TYR A 209 -15.73 -5.43 -4.35
CA TYR A 209 -16.91 -4.56 -4.51
C TYR A 209 -18.22 -5.32 -4.68
N GLY A 210 -18.20 -6.54 -5.22
CA GLY A 210 -19.37 -7.41 -5.24
C GLY A 210 -19.87 -7.75 -3.83
N ASN A 211 -18.97 -7.94 -2.87
CA ASN A 211 -19.35 -8.16 -1.47
C ASN A 211 -19.87 -6.88 -0.80
N MET A 212 -19.37 -5.70 -1.19
CA MET A 212 -19.74 -4.42 -0.59
C MET A 212 -21.05 -3.84 -1.12
N PHE A 213 -21.27 -3.95 -2.43
CA PHE A 213 -22.38 -3.30 -3.15
C PHE A 213 -23.38 -4.29 -3.78
N GLY A 214 -23.08 -5.59 -3.72
CA GLY A 214 -23.87 -6.65 -4.35
C GLY A 214 -23.28 -7.12 -5.67
N SER A 215 -23.36 -8.43 -5.91
CA SER A 215 -22.81 -9.08 -7.12
C SER A 215 -23.38 -8.51 -8.41
N ASP A 216 -24.68 -8.25 -8.47
CA ASP A 216 -25.33 -7.72 -9.68
C ASP A 216 -24.84 -6.32 -10.04
N VAL A 217 -24.65 -5.46 -9.02
CA VAL A 217 -24.09 -4.11 -9.20
C VAL A 217 -22.67 -4.18 -9.72
N TYR A 218 -21.86 -5.08 -9.15
CA TYR A 218 -20.49 -5.31 -9.61
C TYR A 218 -20.43 -5.81 -11.05
N ILE A 219 -21.22 -6.83 -11.40
CA ILE A 219 -21.27 -7.38 -12.76
C ILE A 219 -21.74 -6.33 -13.76
N SER A 220 -22.75 -5.53 -13.42
CA SER A 220 -23.24 -4.43 -14.27
C SER A 220 -22.14 -3.40 -14.55
N LYS A 221 -21.43 -2.95 -13.51
CA LYS A 221 -20.30 -2.02 -13.66
C LYS A 221 -19.12 -2.67 -14.39
N LEU A 222 -18.85 -3.96 -14.18
CA LEU A 222 -17.81 -4.68 -14.93
C LEU A 222 -18.14 -4.70 -16.41
N LYS A 223 -19.38 -5.02 -16.80
CA LYS A 223 -19.82 -4.97 -18.20
C LYS A 223 -19.61 -3.58 -18.82
N LYS A 224 -19.92 -2.50 -18.08
CA LYS A 224 -19.61 -1.13 -18.54
C LYS A 224 -18.11 -0.97 -18.82
N LEU A 225 -17.23 -1.45 -17.93
CA LEU A 225 -15.78 -1.41 -18.15
C LEU A 225 -15.37 -2.21 -19.39
N LEU A 226 -15.93 -3.42 -19.58
CA LEU A 226 -15.62 -4.24 -20.75
C LEU A 226 -16.03 -3.56 -22.05
N THR A 227 -17.18 -2.87 -22.08
CA THR A 227 -17.60 -2.06 -23.24
C THR A 227 -16.56 -0.97 -23.56
N GLN A 228 -15.94 -0.36 -22.56
CA GLN A 228 -14.87 0.62 -22.77
C GLN A 228 -13.61 -0.02 -23.34
N VAL A 229 -13.26 -1.24 -22.90
CA VAL A 229 -12.15 -2.00 -23.48
C VAL A 229 -12.42 -2.31 -24.96
N ILE A 230 -13.63 -2.79 -25.28
CA ILE A 230 -14.04 -3.17 -26.63
C ILE A 230 -14.11 -1.94 -27.56
N GLY A 231 -14.58 -0.80 -27.04
CA GLY A 231 -14.70 0.45 -27.79
C GLY A 231 -13.40 1.24 -27.94
N SER A 232 -12.29 0.79 -27.36
CA SER A 232 -11.01 1.49 -27.43
C SER A 232 -10.35 1.37 -28.82
N ASP A 233 -9.66 2.43 -29.26
CA ASP A 233 -8.99 2.48 -30.57
C ASP A 233 -7.96 1.34 -30.76
N ASN A 234 -7.35 0.89 -29.67
CA ASN A 234 -6.34 -0.16 -29.69
C ASN A 234 -6.91 -1.58 -29.63
N TYR A 235 -8.23 -1.75 -29.49
CA TYR A 235 -8.86 -3.06 -29.37
C TYR A 235 -8.62 -3.93 -30.61
N SER A 236 -8.70 -3.36 -31.81
CA SER A 236 -8.49 -4.08 -33.08
C SER A 236 -7.07 -4.68 -33.21
N ALA A 237 -6.06 -4.00 -32.67
CA ALA A 237 -4.67 -4.44 -32.70
C ALA A 237 -4.27 -5.30 -31.48
N THR A 238 -5.20 -5.48 -30.54
CA THR A 238 -4.99 -6.29 -29.32
C THR A 238 -5.10 -7.77 -29.66
N HIS A 239 -4.10 -8.58 -29.28
CA HIS A 239 -4.11 -10.02 -29.54
C HIS A 239 -4.61 -10.82 -28.33
N LYS A 240 -4.14 -10.45 -27.14
CA LYS A 240 -4.52 -11.07 -25.87
C LYS A 240 -5.12 -10.03 -24.93
N ILE A 241 -6.13 -10.47 -24.19
CA ILE A 241 -6.75 -9.70 -23.12
C ILE A 241 -6.57 -10.51 -21.84
N TYR A 242 -5.83 -9.97 -20.90
CA TYR A 242 -5.63 -10.60 -19.60
C TYR A 242 -6.66 -10.06 -18.63
N TYR A 243 -7.39 -10.94 -17.96
CA TYR A 243 -8.22 -10.59 -16.82
C TYR A 243 -7.58 -11.12 -15.54
N LYS A 244 -7.11 -10.22 -14.68
CA LYS A 244 -6.56 -10.58 -13.37
C LYS A 244 -7.61 -10.33 -12.28
N PRO A 245 -8.23 -11.38 -11.70
CA PRO A 245 -9.11 -11.21 -10.55
C PRO A 245 -8.33 -10.74 -9.32
N HIS A 246 -9.02 -9.98 -8.47
CA HIS A 246 -8.55 -9.65 -7.13
C HIS A 246 -8.45 -10.93 -6.28
N ARG A 247 -7.33 -11.10 -5.57
CA ARG A 247 -7.02 -12.34 -4.84
C ARG A 247 -8.08 -12.73 -3.82
N HIS A 248 -8.63 -11.74 -3.12
CA HIS A 248 -9.61 -11.94 -2.04
C HIS A 248 -11.07 -11.70 -2.45
N GLY A 249 -11.33 -11.55 -3.76
CA GLY A 249 -12.68 -11.30 -4.22
C GLY A 249 -13.43 -12.58 -4.63
N PRO A 250 -14.78 -12.55 -4.65
CA PRO A 250 -15.58 -13.63 -5.18
C PRO A 250 -15.16 -13.94 -6.63
N ARG A 251 -15.16 -15.23 -6.98
CA ARG A 251 -14.84 -15.65 -8.35
C ARG A 251 -16.04 -15.39 -9.26
N LEU A 252 -15.75 -14.93 -10.47
CA LEU A 252 -16.74 -14.62 -11.49
C LEU A 252 -16.95 -15.82 -12.41
N ASP A 253 -18.10 -15.88 -13.08
CA ASP A 253 -18.30 -16.78 -14.22
C ASP A 253 -17.44 -16.28 -15.40
N PHE A 254 -16.25 -16.86 -15.54
CA PHE A 254 -15.30 -16.48 -16.58
C PHE A 254 -15.78 -16.81 -17.99
N GLU A 255 -16.58 -17.88 -18.14
CA GLU A 255 -17.15 -18.23 -19.45
C GLU A 255 -18.16 -17.18 -19.91
N ALA A 256 -18.90 -16.57 -18.98
CA ALA A 256 -19.75 -15.42 -19.31
C ALA A 256 -18.92 -14.22 -19.82
N LEU A 257 -17.80 -13.90 -19.16
CA LEU A 257 -16.90 -12.81 -19.59
C LEU A 257 -16.29 -13.07 -20.96
N LYS A 258 -15.90 -14.33 -21.24
CA LYS A 258 -15.31 -14.73 -22.52
C LYS A 258 -16.24 -14.49 -23.70
N ARG A 259 -17.56 -14.57 -23.50
CA ARG A 259 -18.56 -14.28 -24.54
C ARG A 259 -18.57 -12.83 -25.00
N ASP A 260 -18.08 -11.89 -24.19
CA ASP A 260 -17.98 -10.48 -24.54
C ASP A 260 -16.78 -10.20 -25.46
N PHE A 261 -15.80 -11.11 -25.53
CA PHE A 261 -14.53 -10.97 -26.26
C PHE A 261 -14.37 -11.98 -27.41
N LYS A 262 -15.42 -12.26 -28.19
CA LYS A 262 -15.47 -13.38 -29.16
C LYS A 262 -14.31 -13.47 -30.17
N ASN A 263 -13.69 -12.34 -30.51
CA ASN A 263 -12.61 -12.26 -31.51
C ASN A 263 -11.21 -12.16 -30.90
N HIS A 264 -11.10 -12.26 -29.58
CA HIS A 264 -9.87 -12.02 -28.83
C HIS A 264 -9.60 -13.17 -27.87
N ASN A 265 -8.32 -13.45 -27.64
CA ASN A 265 -7.93 -14.45 -26.66
C ASN A 265 -8.01 -13.85 -25.24
N LEU A 266 -9.14 -14.05 -24.56
CA LEU A 266 -9.30 -13.70 -23.15
C LEU A 266 -8.64 -14.77 -22.26
N ILE A 267 -7.66 -14.35 -21.45
CA ILE A 267 -6.89 -15.19 -20.54
C ILE A 267 -7.24 -14.82 -19.10
N TYR A 268 -7.77 -15.77 -18.35
CA TYR A 268 -7.97 -15.63 -16.91
C TYR A 268 -6.65 -15.89 -16.18
N VAL A 269 -6.18 -14.94 -15.39
CA VAL A 269 -4.90 -15.06 -14.67
C VAL A 269 -5.17 -15.39 -13.20
N ASP A 270 -5.44 -16.66 -12.90
CA ASP A 270 -5.61 -17.10 -11.50
C ASP A 270 -4.25 -17.34 -10.84
N ASP A 271 -3.59 -16.24 -10.49
CA ASP A 271 -2.26 -16.22 -9.88
C ASP A 271 -2.23 -15.46 -8.55
N GLU A 272 -1.49 -15.98 -7.56
CA GLU A 272 -1.29 -15.39 -6.22
C GLU A 272 -0.13 -14.39 -6.16
N THR A 273 0.58 -14.17 -7.28
CA THR A 273 1.67 -13.21 -7.46
C THR A 273 1.14 -11.78 -7.44
N SER A 274 1.99 -10.82 -7.05
CA SER A 274 1.59 -9.40 -7.00
C SER A 274 1.26 -8.90 -8.39
N MET A 275 0.32 -7.97 -8.48
CA MET A 275 -0.06 -7.46 -9.80
C MET A 275 1.15 -6.77 -10.44
N GLU A 276 1.98 -6.14 -9.62
CA GLU A 276 3.26 -5.55 -9.99
C GLU A 276 4.22 -6.58 -10.56
N ASP A 277 4.52 -7.66 -9.82
CA ASP A 277 5.47 -8.69 -10.25
C ASP A 277 4.96 -9.38 -11.52
N LEU A 278 3.69 -9.80 -11.53
CA LEU A 278 3.06 -10.42 -12.69
C LEU A 278 3.08 -9.50 -13.92
N TYR A 279 2.84 -8.20 -13.73
CA TYR A 279 2.91 -7.23 -14.82
C TYR A 279 4.32 -7.13 -15.41
N PHE A 280 5.35 -6.97 -14.57
CA PHE A 280 6.71 -6.75 -15.04
C PHE A 280 7.40 -8.01 -15.54
N ASP A 281 7.03 -9.18 -15.02
CA ASP A 281 7.69 -10.44 -15.38
C ASP A 281 7.04 -11.07 -16.62
N GLU A 282 5.71 -10.99 -16.74
CA GLU A 282 4.95 -11.73 -17.74
C GLU A 282 4.10 -10.86 -18.69
N LEU A 283 3.23 -10.00 -18.16
CA LEU A 283 2.14 -9.41 -18.95
C LEU A 283 2.58 -8.23 -19.81
N LYS A 284 3.27 -7.26 -19.19
CA LYS A 284 3.89 -6.09 -19.84
C LYS A 284 2.94 -5.33 -20.78
N CYS A 285 1.65 -5.29 -20.43
CA CYS A 285 0.60 -4.76 -21.29
C CYS A 285 0.71 -3.24 -21.42
N ARG A 286 0.62 -2.73 -22.64
CA ARG A 286 0.58 -1.29 -22.90
C ARG A 286 -0.68 -0.64 -22.33
N ASN A 287 -1.82 -1.32 -22.41
CA ASN A 287 -3.10 -0.76 -21.99
C ASN A 287 -3.62 -1.50 -20.77
N ILE A 288 -3.98 -0.75 -19.73
CA ILE A 288 -4.45 -1.27 -18.45
C ILE A 288 -5.80 -0.64 -18.12
N TYR A 289 -6.79 -1.47 -17.80
CA TYR A 289 -8.14 -1.09 -17.45
C TYR A 289 -8.45 -1.56 -16.04
N THR A 290 -8.99 -0.70 -15.19
CA THR A 290 -9.40 -1.06 -13.83
C THR A 290 -10.52 -0.16 -13.34
N PHE A 291 -11.13 -0.52 -12.21
CA PHE A 291 -12.02 0.41 -11.52
C PHE A 291 -11.22 1.52 -10.82
N ASP A 292 -10.56 1.20 -9.72
CA ASP A 292 -9.71 2.12 -8.95
C ASP A 292 -8.63 1.37 -8.15
N SER A 293 -8.10 0.28 -8.73
CA SER A 293 -7.03 -0.52 -8.13
C SER A 293 -5.76 0.31 -7.90
N SER A 294 -5.21 0.27 -6.69
CA SER A 294 -3.92 0.90 -6.37
C SER A 294 -2.73 0.26 -7.10
N ALA A 295 -2.88 -0.97 -7.61
CA ALA A 295 -1.80 -1.66 -8.32
C ALA A 295 -1.33 -0.88 -9.57
N VAL A 296 -2.24 -0.15 -10.24
CA VAL A 296 -1.88 0.64 -11.43
C VAL A 296 -0.95 1.81 -11.08
N PHE A 297 -1.05 2.34 -9.86
CA PHE A 297 -0.10 3.32 -9.35
C PHE A 297 1.29 2.70 -9.12
N SER A 298 1.36 1.48 -8.57
CA SER A 298 2.64 0.79 -8.40
C SER A 298 3.29 0.47 -9.74
N ILE A 299 2.53 -0.05 -10.71
CA ILE A 299 3.01 -0.33 -12.07
C ILE A 299 3.58 0.94 -12.70
N TYR A 300 2.82 2.04 -12.69
CA TYR A 300 3.30 3.31 -13.21
C TYR A 300 4.55 3.82 -12.47
N SER A 301 4.59 3.67 -11.15
CA SER A 301 5.69 4.16 -10.32
C SER A 301 7.01 3.44 -10.60
N GLU A 302 6.95 2.13 -10.82
CA GLU A 302 8.11 1.25 -10.98
C GLU A 302 8.60 1.12 -12.41
N ALA A 303 7.78 1.53 -13.39
CA ALA A 303 8.14 1.49 -14.80
C ALA A 303 9.34 2.42 -15.12
N PRO A 304 10.21 2.03 -16.07
CA PRO A 304 11.27 2.90 -16.60
C PRO A 304 10.70 4.20 -17.19
N LEU A 305 11.40 5.33 -17.01
CA LEU A 305 10.92 6.65 -17.44
C LEU A 305 10.52 6.67 -18.92
N GLN A 306 11.35 6.09 -19.78
CA GLN A 306 11.12 6.01 -21.23
C GLN A 306 9.84 5.24 -21.63
N LEU A 307 9.31 4.40 -20.75
CA LEU A 307 8.11 3.60 -20.99
C LEU A 307 6.87 4.12 -20.26
N LYS A 308 7.02 4.97 -19.23
CA LYS A 308 5.88 5.45 -18.41
C LYS A 308 4.80 6.11 -19.25
N GLU A 309 5.20 6.97 -20.19
CA GLU A 309 4.29 7.70 -21.08
C GLU A 309 3.63 6.79 -22.12
N GLN A 310 4.12 5.56 -22.29
CA GLN A 310 3.56 4.58 -23.21
C GLN A 310 2.54 3.67 -22.52
N ILE A 311 2.48 3.65 -21.18
CA ILE A 311 1.51 2.84 -20.44
C ILE A 311 0.19 3.62 -20.35
N ASN A 312 -0.79 3.17 -21.11
CA ASN A 312 -2.13 3.75 -21.12
C ASN A 312 -2.95 3.15 -19.98
N ILE A 313 -3.22 3.94 -18.93
CA ILE A 313 -4.00 3.50 -17.79
C ILE A 313 -5.37 4.17 -17.84
N THR A 314 -6.39 3.34 -17.94
CA THR A 314 -7.80 3.73 -17.94
C THR A 314 -8.47 3.24 -16.66
N VAL A 315 -9.04 4.19 -15.92
CA VAL A 315 -9.63 4.01 -14.60
C VAL A 315 -11.11 4.36 -14.70
N MET A 316 -12.00 3.46 -14.30
CA MET A 316 -13.44 3.74 -14.19
C MET A 316 -13.86 3.57 -12.73
N PRO A 317 -13.75 4.62 -11.89
CA PRO A 317 -13.95 4.51 -10.45
C PRO A 317 -15.26 3.78 -10.10
N PHE A 318 -15.19 2.79 -9.21
CA PHE A 318 -16.39 2.02 -8.85
C PHE A 318 -17.39 2.87 -8.07
N TYR A 319 -16.87 3.72 -7.18
CA TYR A 319 -17.59 4.70 -6.35
C TYR A 319 -16.76 6.00 -6.25
N LYS A 320 -17.15 6.94 -5.37
CA LYS A 320 -16.35 8.15 -5.02
C LYS A 320 -14.95 7.75 -4.53
N SER A 321 -14.03 7.59 -5.47
CA SER A 321 -12.69 7.09 -5.17
C SER A 321 -11.80 8.23 -4.67
N VAL A 322 -11.20 8.01 -3.49
CA VAL A 322 -10.21 8.92 -2.89
C VAL A 322 -8.94 9.02 -3.74
N LEU A 323 -8.74 8.09 -4.69
CA LEU A 323 -7.57 8.05 -5.58
C LEU A 323 -7.76 8.86 -6.87
N ASN A 324 -8.97 9.31 -7.19
CA ASN A 324 -9.23 10.11 -8.40
C ASN A 324 -8.30 11.34 -8.52
N PRO A 325 -8.04 12.13 -7.47
CA PRO A 325 -7.10 13.24 -7.56
C PRO A 325 -5.67 12.79 -7.93
N LEU A 326 -5.23 11.63 -7.42
CA LEU A 326 -3.92 11.06 -7.76
C LEU A 326 -3.90 10.62 -9.23
N PHE A 327 -4.92 9.89 -9.68
CA PHE A 327 -5.01 9.42 -11.08
C PHE A 327 -5.03 10.58 -12.08
N LYS A 328 -5.71 11.69 -11.74
CA LYS A 328 -5.66 12.93 -12.54
C LYS A 328 -4.25 13.51 -12.62
N LYS A 329 -3.53 13.60 -11.50
CA LYS A 329 -2.15 14.10 -11.48
C LYS A 329 -1.18 13.24 -12.31
N LEU A 330 -1.46 11.95 -12.42
CA LEU A 330 -0.68 10.98 -13.20
C LEU A 330 -1.10 10.93 -14.68
N ASN A 331 -2.05 11.76 -15.10
CA ASN A 331 -2.63 11.78 -16.45
C ASN A 331 -3.23 10.43 -16.87
N PHE A 332 -3.86 9.70 -15.94
CA PHE A 332 -4.63 8.52 -16.29
C PHE A 332 -5.96 8.93 -16.92
N THR A 333 -6.45 8.15 -17.87
CA THR A 333 -7.78 8.34 -18.45
C THR A 333 -8.82 7.93 -17.41
N ILE A 334 -9.67 8.86 -17.00
CA ILE A 334 -10.75 8.57 -16.04
C ILE A 334 -12.08 8.54 -16.80
N ILE A 335 -12.75 7.39 -16.75
CA ILE A 335 -14.08 7.20 -17.31
C ILE A 335 -15.09 7.46 -16.21
N GLU A 336 -16.03 8.38 -16.47
CA GLU A 336 -17.13 8.63 -15.56
C GLU A 336 -18.03 7.40 -15.47
N ASN A 337 -18.40 7.07 -14.25
CA ASN A 337 -19.37 6.02 -13.96
C ASN A 337 -20.56 6.72 -13.35
N ASP A 338 -21.75 6.53 -13.91
CA ASP A 338 -22.98 7.05 -13.31
C ASP A 338 -23.03 6.59 -11.84
N LEU A 339 -23.15 7.57 -10.93
CA LEU A 339 -23.13 7.34 -9.48
C LEU A 339 -24.39 6.62 -9.01
#